data_AF-A0A8H6L614-F1
#
_entry.id   AF-A0A8H6L614-F1
#
_cell.length_a   1.000
_cell.length_b   1.000
_cell.length_c   1.000
_cell.angle_alpha   90.00
_cell.angle_beta   90.00
_cell.angle_gamma   90.00
#
_symmetry.space_group_name_H-M   'P 1'
#
loop_
_entity.id
_entity.type
_entity.pdbx_description
1 polymer ?
#
loop_
_entity_poly.entity_id
_entity_poly.type
_entity_poly.pdbx_seq_one_letter_code
_entity_poly.pdbx_strand_id
1 'polypeptide(L)'
;MSSGFVSCGTTDAPIERDDEWLKAQQEIEANRRRKEAESRHEGGKTLYEVLQGNKAAKEEAFQESIKLRNQFRNLDEDEVEFLDSVLESTRKKEEEVKKETSEQLDLFRRQQEEKDRELLEGGEEVDGKAGSPTARESQSAWAVNARKRKRTKGER
;
A
#
# COMPACT_ATOMS: atom_id res chain seq x y z
N MET A 1 -2.56 -9.30 86.73
CA MET A 1 -3.47 -9.39 85.57
C MET A 1 -3.49 -10.84 85.12
N SER A 2 -4.50 -11.60 85.53
CA SER A 2 -4.65 -13.03 85.24
C SER A 2 -5.20 -13.22 83.83
N SER A 3 -4.43 -13.89 82.96
CA SER A 3 -4.82 -14.34 81.62
C SER A 3 -6.07 -15.22 81.70
N GLY A 4 -7.14 -14.80 81.02
CA GLY A 4 -8.43 -15.52 80.93
C GLY A 4 -8.52 -16.49 79.75
N PHE A 5 -7.40 -17.08 79.32
CA PHE A 5 -7.43 -18.08 78.25
C PHE A 5 -7.69 -19.48 78.84
N VAL A 6 -8.96 -19.90 78.80
CA VAL A 6 -9.37 -21.28 79.13
C VAL A 6 -9.12 -22.16 77.91
N SER A 7 -8.19 -23.10 78.02
CA SER A 7 -8.01 -24.15 77.00
C SER A 7 -9.30 -25.00 76.94
N CYS A 8 -10.06 -24.81 75.87
CA CYS A 8 -11.18 -25.67 75.50
C CYS A 8 -10.65 -27.08 75.20
N GLY A 9 -10.80 -28.00 76.16
CA GLY A 9 -10.44 -29.40 76.03
C GLY A 9 -11.37 -30.16 75.09
N THR A 10 -11.12 -30.09 73.78
CA THR A 10 -11.74 -30.97 72.77
C THR A 10 -10.67 -31.56 71.87
N THR A 11 -9.78 -32.38 72.43
CA THR A 11 -8.70 -33.06 71.68
C THR A 11 -9.01 -34.50 71.28
N ASP A 12 -10.15 -35.09 71.67
CA ASP A 12 -10.41 -36.53 71.40
C ASP A 12 -11.71 -36.86 70.65
N ALA A 13 -12.55 -35.89 70.28
CA ALA A 13 -13.72 -36.14 69.43
C ALA A 13 -13.79 -35.12 68.28
N PRO A 14 -13.92 -35.56 67.01
CA PRO A 14 -14.12 -34.64 65.89
C PRO A 14 -15.41 -33.86 66.11
N ILE A 15 -15.33 -32.54 66.02
CA ILE A 15 -16.51 -31.69 66.17
C ILE A 15 -17.42 -31.97 64.97
N GLU A 16 -18.61 -32.52 65.23
CA GLU A 16 -19.64 -32.66 64.20
C GLU A 16 -20.00 -31.25 63.70
N ARG A 17 -19.82 -31.05 62.39
CA ARG A 17 -20.06 -29.78 61.72
C ARG A 17 -21.40 -29.88 61.01
N ASP A 18 -22.24 -28.89 61.20
CA ASP A 18 -23.55 -28.84 60.55
C ASP A 18 -23.42 -28.86 59.02
N ASP A 19 -24.41 -29.42 58.32
CA ASP A 19 -24.45 -29.49 56.85
C ASP A 19 -24.34 -28.10 56.20
N GLU A 20 -24.88 -27.07 56.86
CA GLU A 20 -24.78 -25.67 56.43
C GLU A 20 -23.32 -25.17 56.48
N TRP A 21 -22.55 -25.61 57.46
CA TRP A 21 -21.15 -25.26 57.60
C TRP A 21 -20.28 -25.93 56.52
N LEU A 22 -20.55 -27.20 56.20
CA LEU A 22 -19.88 -27.92 55.11
C LEU A 22 -20.14 -27.27 53.74
N LYS A 23 -21.38 -26.85 53.48
CA LYS A 23 -21.73 -26.10 52.26
C LYS A 23 -21.01 -24.76 52.18
N ALA A 24 -20.99 -23.99 53.27
CA ALA A 24 -20.29 -22.72 53.33
C ALA A 24 -18.78 -22.89 53.09
N GLN A 25 -18.16 -23.93 53.65
CA GLN A 25 -16.75 -24.21 53.41
C GLN A 25 -16.49 -24.59 51.95
N GLN A 26 -17.33 -25.43 51.34
CA GLN A 26 -17.21 -25.77 49.92
C GLN A 26 -17.32 -24.53 49.03
N GLU A 27 -18.21 -23.60 49.34
CA GLU A 27 -18.36 -22.35 48.60
C GLU A 27 -17.13 -21.44 48.74
N ILE A 28 -16.55 -21.35 49.95
CA ILE A 28 -15.30 -20.62 50.20
C ILE A 28 -14.15 -21.25 49.40
N GLU A 29 -14.02 -22.57 49.41
CA GLU A 29 -12.99 -23.29 48.67
C GLU A 29 -13.17 -23.18 47.16
N ALA A 30 -14.41 -23.22 46.66
CA ALA A 30 -14.73 -23.00 45.26
C ALA A 30 -14.38 -21.58 44.82
N ASN A 31 -14.72 -20.57 45.62
CA ASN A 31 -14.34 -19.18 45.38
C ASN A 31 -12.82 -18.98 45.43
N ARG A 32 -12.13 -19.63 46.37
CA ARG A 32 -10.66 -19.61 46.44
C ARG A 32 -10.05 -20.20 45.18
N ARG A 33 -10.52 -21.38 44.74
CA ARG A 33 -10.05 -22.04 43.51
C ARG A 33 -10.30 -21.20 42.26
N ARG A 34 -11.46 -20.53 42.18
CA ARG A 34 -11.80 -19.61 41.09
C ARG A 34 -10.83 -18.43 41.07
N LYS A 35 -10.60 -17.79 42.22
CA LYS A 35 -9.67 -16.67 42.36
C LYS A 35 -8.23 -17.07 42.04
N GLU A 36 -7.80 -18.26 42.44
CA GLU A 36 -6.49 -18.82 42.10
C GLU A 36 -6.35 -19.12 40.60
N ALA A 37 -7.43 -19.55 39.93
CA ALA A 37 -7.45 -19.76 38.49
C ALA A 37 -7.39 -18.43 37.73
N GLU A 38 -8.08 -17.39 38.21
CA GLU A 38 -8.04 -16.04 37.66
C GLU A 38 -6.70 -15.33 37.96
N SER A 39 -6.05 -15.62 39.09
CA SER A 39 -4.75 -15.03 39.48
C SER A 39 -3.54 -15.74 38.88
N ARG A 40 -3.70 -16.95 38.35
CA ARG A 40 -2.68 -17.60 37.51
C ARG A 40 -2.60 -16.81 36.21
N HIS A 41 -1.77 -15.77 36.22
CA HIS A 41 -1.45 -14.88 35.11
C HIS A 41 -1.54 -15.61 33.77
N GLU A 42 -2.49 -15.19 32.94
CA GLU A 42 -2.74 -15.57 31.54
C GLU A 42 -1.85 -16.69 30.98
N GLY A 43 -2.12 -17.94 31.38
CA GLY A 43 -1.48 -19.11 30.78
C GLY A 43 -0.01 -19.35 31.16
N GLY A 44 0.48 -18.79 32.27
CA GLY A 44 1.85 -19.01 32.77
C GLY A 44 2.90 -18.06 32.17
N LYS A 45 2.46 -17.06 31.40
CA LYS A 45 3.34 -15.99 30.91
C LYS A 45 3.84 -15.16 32.07
N THR A 46 5.10 -14.73 32.00
CA THR A 46 5.64 -13.81 32.99
C THR A 46 4.92 -12.46 32.88
N LEU A 47 4.79 -11.73 34.00
CA LEU A 47 4.19 -10.39 34.00
C LEU A 47 4.85 -9.47 32.96
N TYR A 48 6.16 -9.61 32.77
CA TYR A 48 6.92 -8.88 31.77
C TYR A 48 6.42 -9.14 30.34
N GLU A 49 6.22 -10.40 29.96
CA GLU A 49 5.69 -10.77 28.63
C GLU A 49 4.29 -10.21 28.39
N VAL A 50 3.42 -10.26 29.41
CA VAL A 50 2.06 -9.70 29.31
C VAL A 50 2.12 -8.18 29.12
N LEU A 51 2.97 -7.48 29.87
CA LEU A 51 3.14 -6.03 29.74
C LEU A 51 3.76 -5.65 28.39
N GLN A 52 4.73 -6.43 27.90
CA GLN A 52 5.29 -6.25 26.56
C GLN A 52 4.23 -6.46 25.47
N GLY A 53 3.43 -7.52 25.57
CA GLY A 53 2.33 -7.80 24.65
C GLY A 53 1.30 -6.68 24.64
N ASN A 54 0.91 -6.16 25.81
CA ASN A 54 0.00 -5.03 25.91
C ASN A 54 0.58 -3.74 25.33
N LYS A 55 1.89 -3.51 25.47
CA LYS A 55 2.56 -2.37 24.85
C LYS A 55 2.58 -2.50 23.33
N ALA A 56 2.95 -3.67 22.82
CA ALA A 56 2.96 -3.96 21.39
C ALA A 56 1.56 -3.85 20.78
N ALA A 57 0.54 -4.41 21.43
CA ALA A 57 -0.85 -4.32 20.97
C ALA A 57 -1.36 -2.87 20.92
N LYS A 58 -0.98 -2.03 21.89
CA LYS A 58 -1.32 -0.59 21.85
C LYS A 58 -0.63 0.13 20.70
N GLU A 59 0.64 -0.18 20.48
CA GLU A 59 1.41 0.39 19.39
C GLU A 59 0.84 -0.04 18.03
N GLU A 60 0.51 -1.32 17.87
CA GLU A 60 -0.10 -1.87 16.66
C GLU A 60 -1.48 -1.24 16.40
N ALA A 61 -2.35 -1.17 17.40
CA ALA A 61 -3.65 -0.51 17.27
C ALA A 61 -3.52 0.98 16.90
N PHE A 62 -2.53 1.67 17.48
CA PHE A 62 -2.23 3.05 17.14
C PHE A 62 -1.74 3.19 15.69
N GLN A 63 -0.79 2.35 15.27
CA GLN A 63 -0.26 2.35 13.92
C GLN A 63 -1.32 1.96 12.88
N GLU A 64 -2.19 1.00 13.16
CA GLU A 64 -3.32 0.65 12.31
C GLU A 64 -4.30 1.81 12.17
N SER A 65 -4.64 2.49 13.28
CA SER A 65 -5.52 3.66 13.25
C SER A 65 -4.92 4.81 12.43
N ILE A 66 -3.60 5.03 12.54
CA ILE A 66 -2.88 6.04 11.76
C ILE A 66 -2.78 5.63 10.30
N LYS A 67 -2.48 4.36 10.01
CA LYS A 67 -2.37 3.84 8.64
C LYS A 67 -3.70 3.96 7.91
N LEU A 68 -4.81 3.59 8.55
CA LEU A 68 -6.15 3.76 8.00
C LEU A 68 -6.50 5.24 7.83
N ARG A 69 -6.12 6.09 8.79
CA ARG A 69 -6.31 7.55 8.68
C ARG A 69 -5.54 8.15 7.52
N ASN A 70 -4.33 7.68 7.27
CA ASN A 70 -3.46 8.19 6.20
C ASN A 70 -3.86 7.65 4.81
N GLN A 71 -4.61 6.55 4.71
CA GLN A 71 -5.10 6.02 3.43
C GLN A 71 -6.17 6.91 2.78
N PHE A 72 -7.01 7.56 3.60
CA PHE A 72 -8.08 8.44 3.15
C PHE A 72 -7.89 9.84 3.72
N ARG A 73 -6.68 10.40 3.51
CA ARG A 73 -6.41 11.81 3.78
C ARG A 73 -6.67 12.64 2.53
N ASN A 74 -7.11 13.88 2.72
CA ASN A 74 -7.10 14.86 1.64
C ASN A 74 -5.65 15.16 1.25
N LEU A 75 -5.43 15.54 -0.01
CA LEU A 75 -4.13 16.05 -0.45
C LEU A 75 -3.87 17.38 0.28
N ASP A 76 -2.71 17.50 0.91
CA ASP A 76 -2.25 18.76 1.48
C ASP A 76 -1.81 19.70 0.34
N GLU A 77 -1.74 21.01 0.60
CA GLU A 77 -1.46 22.02 -0.44
C GLU A 77 -0.10 21.80 -1.12
N ASP A 78 0.93 21.46 -0.33
CA ASP A 78 2.26 21.09 -0.83
C ASP A 78 2.24 19.90 -1.81
N GLU A 79 1.31 18.95 -1.60
CA GLU A 79 1.21 17.73 -2.40
C GLU A 79 0.45 17.97 -3.70
N VAL A 80 -0.51 18.90 -3.69
CA VAL A 80 -1.14 19.42 -4.91
C VAL A 80 -0.11 20.16 -5.75
N GLU A 81 0.67 21.07 -5.16
CA GLU A 81 1.77 21.77 -5.84
C GLU A 81 2.79 20.82 -6.45
N PHE A 82 3.15 19.75 -5.73
CA PHE A 82 4.02 18.71 -6.26
C PHE A 82 3.42 18.04 -7.50
N LEU A 83 2.13 17.64 -7.46
CA LEU A 83 1.49 17.01 -8.62
C LEU A 83 1.41 17.95 -9.82
N ASP A 84 1.15 19.24 -9.59
CA ASP A 84 1.20 20.25 -10.65
C ASP A 84 2.61 20.40 -11.22
N SER A 85 3.64 20.41 -10.38
CA SER A 85 5.05 20.44 -10.83
C SER A 85 5.41 19.22 -11.69
N VAL A 86 4.89 18.03 -11.33
CA VAL A 86 5.09 16.80 -12.10
C VAL A 86 4.41 16.92 -13.46
N LEU A 87 3.14 17.35 -13.50
CA LEU A 87 2.41 17.55 -14.75
C LEU A 87 3.09 18.60 -15.64
N GLU A 88 3.52 19.72 -15.07
CA GLU A 88 4.29 20.72 -15.81
C GLU A 88 5.60 20.16 -16.36
N SER A 89 6.34 19.37 -15.57
CA SER A 89 7.59 18.78 -16.02
C SER A 89 7.37 17.81 -17.19
N THR A 90 6.26 17.07 -17.21
CA THR A 90 5.90 16.19 -18.33
C THR A 90 5.54 16.99 -19.57
N ARG A 91 4.76 18.06 -19.43
CA ARG A 91 4.42 18.96 -20.55
C ARG A 91 5.65 19.63 -21.14
N LYS A 92 6.57 20.13 -20.29
CA LYS A 92 7.83 20.74 -20.72
C LYS A 92 8.67 19.76 -21.55
N LYS A 93 8.83 18.51 -21.08
CA LYS A 93 9.53 17.46 -21.82
C LYS A 93 8.87 17.15 -23.15
N GLU A 94 7.54 17.06 -23.20
CA GLU A 94 6.82 16.85 -24.46
C GLU A 94 6.97 18.02 -25.44
N GLU A 95 6.95 19.25 -24.95
CA GLU A 95 7.16 20.45 -25.74
C GLU A 95 8.60 20.54 -26.28
N GLU A 96 9.59 20.20 -25.47
CA GLU A 96 10.99 20.11 -25.89
C GLU A 96 11.15 19.08 -27.02
N VAL A 97 10.60 17.87 -26.86
CA VAL A 97 10.61 16.85 -27.92
C VAL A 97 9.88 17.33 -29.18
N LYS A 98 8.73 18.01 -29.04
CA LYS A 98 8.02 18.59 -30.19
C LYS A 98 8.84 19.68 -30.90
N LYS A 99 9.54 20.53 -30.14
CA LYS A 99 10.43 21.56 -30.71
C LYS A 99 11.60 20.92 -31.45
N GLU A 100 12.30 19.99 -30.81
CA GLU A 100 13.42 19.26 -31.42
C GLU A 100 13.00 18.56 -32.71
N THR A 101 11.87 17.87 -32.71
CA THR A 101 11.35 17.21 -33.91
C THR A 101 10.97 18.21 -35.00
N SER A 102 10.36 19.35 -34.65
CA SER A 102 10.03 20.39 -35.63
C SER A 102 11.28 21.02 -36.26
N GLU A 103 12.31 21.30 -35.45
CA GLU A 103 13.58 21.84 -35.92
C GLU A 103 14.31 20.84 -36.83
N GLN A 104 14.32 19.56 -36.48
CA GLN A 104 14.89 18.50 -37.31
C GLN A 104 14.17 18.40 -38.66
N LEU A 105 12.84 18.50 -38.68
CA LEU A 105 12.06 18.49 -39.93
C LEU A 105 12.33 19.73 -40.79
N ASP A 106 12.46 20.90 -40.17
CA ASP A 106 12.75 22.14 -40.90
C ASP A 106 14.18 22.14 -41.45
N LEU A 107 15.16 21.62 -40.71
CA LEU A 107 16.51 21.39 -41.22
C LEU A 107 16.52 20.40 -42.39
N PHE A 108 15.73 19.33 -42.32
CA PHE A 108 15.59 18.38 -43.41
C PHE A 108 14.97 19.02 -44.66
N ARG A 109 13.91 19.83 -44.50
CA ARG A 109 13.29 20.58 -45.60
C ARG A 109 14.28 21.54 -46.25
N ARG A 110 15.04 22.31 -45.46
CA ARG A 110 16.09 23.20 -45.97
C ARG A 110 17.17 22.45 -46.74
N GLN A 111 17.64 21.30 -46.23
CA GLN A 111 18.63 20.49 -46.94
C GLN A 111 18.09 19.89 -48.25
N GLN A 112 16.80 19.55 -48.31
CA GLN A 112 16.16 19.11 -49.55
C GLN A 112 16.08 20.28 -50.54
N GLU A 113 15.59 21.44 -50.10
CA GLU A 113 15.54 22.65 -50.94
C GLU A 113 16.92 23.07 -51.45
N GLU A 114 17.97 22.97 -50.63
CA GLU A 114 19.35 23.26 -51.04
C GLU A 114 19.88 22.25 -52.06
N LYS A 115 19.61 20.96 -51.87
CA LYS A 115 19.98 19.91 -52.86
C LYS A 115 19.22 20.07 -54.17
N ASP A 116 17.93 20.38 -54.11
CA ASP A 116 17.12 20.63 -55.30
C ASP A 116 17.59 21.90 -56.02
N ARG A 117 17.96 22.95 -55.27
CA ARG A 117 18.55 24.17 -55.82
C ARG A 117 19.93 23.90 -56.44
N GLU A 118 20.78 23.12 -55.77
CA GLU A 118 22.09 22.72 -56.29
C GLU A 118 21.96 21.83 -57.53
N LEU A 119 20.96 20.95 -57.60
CA LEU A 119 20.66 20.16 -58.80
C LEU A 119 20.18 21.06 -59.96
N LEU A 120 19.37 22.08 -59.66
CA LEU A 120 18.89 23.05 -60.65
C LEU A 120 20.04 23.94 -61.16
N GLU A 121 20.93 24.39 -60.27
CA GLU A 121 22.06 25.28 -60.57
C GLU A 121 23.25 24.54 -61.19
N GLY A 122 23.52 23.31 -60.74
CA GLY A 122 24.51 22.39 -61.32
C GLY A 122 24.03 21.66 -62.57
N GLY A 123 22.76 21.81 -62.95
CA GLY A 123 22.16 21.27 -64.17
C GLY A 123 22.34 22.15 -65.41
N GLU A 124 23.07 23.27 -65.32
CA GLU A 124 23.42 24.12 -66.46
C GLU A 124 24.74 23.70 -67.15
N GLU A 125 25.11 22.42 -67.10
CA GLU A 125 25.91 21.79 -68.15
C GLU A 125 25.43 20.34 -68.40
N VAL A 126 25.08 20.07 -69.65
CA VAL A 126 24.73 18.78 -70.28
C VAL A 126 23.27 18.32 -70.23
N ASP A 127 22.55 18.79 -71.26
CA ASP A 127 21.71 18.06 -72.22
C ASP A 127 20.63 17.07 -71.73
N GLY A 128 19.41 17.27 -72.26
CA GLY A 128 18.18 16.67 -71.77
C GLY A 128 18.03 15.16 -71.97
N LYS A 129 17.37 14.51 -71.01
CA LYS A 129 16.55 13.33 -71.23
C LYS A 129 15.54 13.12 -70.09
N ALA A 130 14.31 12.85 -70.51
CA ALA A 130 13.13 12.54 -69.72
C ALA A 130 13.28 11.48 -68.62
N GLY A 131 12.44 11.59 -67.58
CA GLY A 131 11.85 10.42 -66.92
C GLY A 131 11.74 10.47 -65.39
N SER A 132 10.71 11.13 -64.86
CA SER A 132 10.10 10.76 -63.56
C SER A 132 8.85 9.93 -63.86
N PRO A 133 8.74 8.71 -63.32
CA PRO A 133 7.84 8.55 -62.17
C PRO A 133 8.29 7.45 -61.20
N THR A 134 8.72 7.81 -60.00
CA THR A 134 8.76 6.89 -58.84
C THR A 134 7.93 7.44 -57.70
N ALA A 135 6.61 7.52 -57.92
CA ALA A 135 5.61 7.89 -56.92
C ALA A 135 4.60 6.76 -56.68
N ARG A 136 5.06 5.49 -56.68
CA ARG A 136 4.17 4.33 -56.52
C ARG A 136 4.82 3.15 -55.79
N GLU A 137 5.47 3.37 -54.65
CA GLU A 137 5.84 2.23 -53.80
C GLU A 137 6.14 2.62 -52.34
N SER A 138 5.18 3.21 -51.62
CA SER A 138 5.38 3.45 -50.17
C SER A 138 4.10 3.62 -49.35
N GLN A 139 2.96 3.07 -49.78
CA GLN A 139 1.70 3.17 -49.03
C GLN A 139 1.28 1.88 -48.28
N SER A 140 2.16 0.87 -48.14
CA SER A 140 1.76 -0.43 -47.55
C SER A 140 2.37 -0.77 -46.18
N ALA A 141 3.14 0.12 -45.54
CA ALA A 141 3.92 -0.25 -44.36
C ALA A 141 3.27 0.03 -42.98
N TRP A 142 2.02 0.54 -42.90
CA TRP A 142 1.41 0.94 -41.61
C TRP A 142 0.02 0.34 -41.33
N ALA A 143 -0.30 -0.83 -41.88
CA ALA A 143 -1.50 -1.57 -41.49
C ALA A 143 -1.27 -2.31 -40.16
N VAL A 144 -1.40 -1.59 -39.03
CA VAL A 144 -1.37 -2.19 -37.69
C VAL A 144 -2.67 -2.96 -37.47
N ASN A 145 -2.55 -4.28 -37.42
CA ASN A 145 -3.66 -5.23 -37.25
C ASN A 145 -4.44 -4.97 -35.96
N ALA A 146 -5.65 -4.39 -36.06
CA ALA A 146 -6.59 -4.25 -34.96
C ALA A 146 -7.16 -5.62 -34.54
N ARG A 147 -6.48 -6.30 -33.60
CA ARG A 147 -6.99 -7.51 -32.94
C ARG A 147 -8.25 -7.18 -32.15
N LYS A 148 -9.42 -7.60 -32.65
CA LYS A 148 -10.70 -7.52 -31.94
C LYS A 148 -10.65 -8.34 -30.65
N ARG A 149 -10.82 -7.70 -29.48
CA ARG A 149 -11.02 -8.41 -28.21
C ARG A 149 -12.47 -8.92 -28.13
N LYS A 150 -12.64 -10.19 -27.81
CA LYS A 150 -13.93 -10.87 -27.60
C LYS A 150 -14.53 -10.38 -26.27
N ARG A 151 -15.64 -9.62 -26.29
CA ARG A 151 -16.45 -9.35 -25.08
C ARG A 151 -17.05 -10.69 -24.62
N THR A 152 -16.64 -11.19 -23.46
CA THR A 152 -17.38 -12.24 -22.77
C THR A 152 -18.61 -11.60 -22.13
N LYS A 153 -19.79 -11.90 -22.70
CA LYS A 153 -21.07 -11.69 -22.02
C LYS A 153 -21.20 -12.80 -20.98
N GLY A 154 -20.92 -12.48 -19.71
CA GLY A 154 -21.25 -13.33 -18.57
C GLY A 154 -22.57 -12.87 -17.98
N GLU A 155 -23.57 -13.74 -18.02
CA GLU A 155 -24.93 -13.56 -17.52
C GLU A 155 -25.14 -14.54 -16.35
N ARG A 156 -25.82 -14.06 -15.30
CA ARG A 156 -26.30 -14.72 -14.08
C ARG A 156 -25.30 -14.99 -12.96
#